data_AF-A0A3L7QWQ1-F1
#
_entry.id   AF-A0A3L7QWQ1-F1
#
_cell.length_a   1.000
_cell.length_b   1.000
_cell.length_c   1.000
_cell.angle_alpha   90.00
_cell.angle_beta   90.00
_cell.angle_gamma   90.00
#
_symmetry.space_group_name_H-M   'P 1'
#
loop_
_entity.id
_entity.type
_entity.pdbx_description
1 polymer ?
#
loop_
_entity_poly.entity_id
_entity_poly.type
_entity_poly.pdbx_seq_one_letter_code
_entity_poly.pdbx_strand_id
1 'polypeptide(L)'
;MNNQRALRFACSSALLSVALTGAANAGVVNLGRVQHLPARPTISYTGTYGKCFNSAVDSSGMRTIIEVDIFAAMQSAAPGMMLKSITIQDTGTNVYGASSPGADMDFFSVQGADASAQMAFSYNGPVGQHMNESSAALASRLAAADAIVGDSNTGMSHFVSLGLSGAMRVDFSSMIGIPPSGSGGEGSSGPGSSNGGGDSGGGGEGSTQLIQGLLVTEGMRLSLSEAGAGERFDITFEFAAVPAPGALALLGLSGLVGCTRRRPR
;
A
#
# COMPACT_ATOMS: atom_id res chain seq x y z
N MET A 1 12.16 -69.50 -0.49
CA MET A 1 10.97 -68.89 0.13
C MET A 1 11.09 -67.38 0.04
N ASN A 2 10.07 -66.75 -0.56
CA ASN A 2 9.65 -65.33 -0.47
C ASN A 2 10.60 -64.23 -0.99
N ASN A 3 10.18 -63.12 -1.58
CA ASN A 3 9.05 -62.67 -2.41
C ASN A 3 9.23 -61.13 -2.54
N GLN A 4 9.03 -60.57 -3.74
CA GLN A 4 8.54 -59.18 -4.00
C GLN A 4 9.47 -57.98 -3.68
N ARG A 5 9.91 -57.18 -4.67
CA ARG A 5 9.26 -56.06 -5.41
C ARG A 5 9.07 -54.75 -4.62
N ALA A 6 9.61 -53.67 -5.23
CA ALA A 6 9.19 -52.26 -5.18
C ALA A 6 9.45 -51.52 -3.84
N LEU A 7 9.66 -50.20 -3.76
CA LEU A 7 9.07 -49.10 -4.51
C LEU A 7 9.91 -47.82 -4.24
N ARG A 8 10.16 -47.01 -5.28
CA ARG A 8 10.67 -45.64 -5.14
C ARG A 8 9.55 -44.77 -4.57
N PHE A 9 9.86 -43.92 -3.58
CA PHE A 9 9.08 -42.70 -3.34
C PHE A 9 10.04 -41.56 -2.99
N ALA A 10 10.27 -40.70 -3.99
CA ALA A 10 10.71 -39.34 -3.76
C ALA A 10 9.59 -38.63 -3.01
N CYS A 11 9.89 -38.10 -1.82
CA CYS A 11 8.97 -37.31 -1.03
C CYS A 11 8.87 -35.93 -1.68
N SER A 12 8.01 -35.81 -2.69
CA SER A 12 7.56 -34.52 -3.20
C SER A 12 6.68 -33.89 -2.10
N SER A 13 7.25 -32.93 -1.37
CA SER A 13 6.49 -32.03 -0.52
C SER A 13 5.64 -31.13 -1.41
N ALA A 14 4.47 -31.63 -1.83
CA ALA A 14 3.45 -30.82 -2.44
C ALA A 14 2.88 -29.87 -1.37
N LEU A 15 3.33 -28.62 -1.39
CA LEU A 15 2.63 -27.51 -0.75
C LEU A 15 1.26 -27.42 -1.41
N LEU A 16 0.26 -28.00 -0.75
CA LEU A 16 -1.14 -27.89 -1.13
C LEU A 16 -1.59 -26.47 -0.78
N SER A 17 -1.50 -25.56 -1.75
CA SER A 17 -2.09 -24.23 -1.65
C SER A 17 -3.61 -24.37 -1.59
N VAL A 18 -4.18 -24.36 -0.38
CA VAL A 18 -5.63 -24.18 -0.21
C VAL A 18 -5.94 -22.75 -0.63
N ALA A 19 -6.37 -22.58 -1.87
CA ALA A 19 -6.98 -21.35 -2.34
C ALA A 19 -8.33 -21.19 -1.63
N LEU A 20 -8.32 -20.56 -0.46
CA LEU A 20 -9.51 -19.94 0.11
C LEU A 20 -9.81 -18.71 -0.74
N THR A 21 -10.52 -18.90 -1.85
CA THR A 21 -11.23 -17.80 -2.53
C THR A 21 -12.44 -17.43 -1.69
N GLY A 22 -12.20 -16.82 -0.53
CA GLY A 22 -13.17 -15.92 0.06
C GLY A 22 -13.16 -14.67 -0.81
N ALA A 23 -14.32 -14.26 -1.34
CA ALA A 23 -14.48 -12.94 -1.89
C ALA A 23 -14.24 -11.95 -0.75
N ALA A 24 -13.02 -11.46 -0.65
CA ALA A 24 -12.63 -10.52 0.37
C ALA A 24 -13.28 -9.18 -0.04
N ASN A 25 -14.33 -8.76 0.67
CA ASN A 25 -15.01 -7.52 0.34
C ASN A 25 -14.10 -6.32 0.64
N ALA A 26 -13.82 -5.52 -0.39
CA ALA A 26 -13.22 -4.20 -0.21
C ALA A 26 -14.08 -3.38 0.79
N GLY A 27 -13.43 -2.55 1.59
CA GLY A 27 -14.11 -1.85 2.65
C GLY A 27 -13.30 -0.72 3.23
N VAL A 28 -13.95 0.04 4.12
CA VAL A 28 -13.40 1.22 4.77
C VAL A 28 -13.51 1.02 6.28
N VAL A 29 -12.42 1.25 7.00
CA VAL A 29 -12.37 1.17 8.46
C VAL A 29 -11.78 2.47 9.00
N ASN A 30 -12.54 3.14 9.87
CA ASN A 30 -12.02 4.23 10.68
C ASN A 30 -11.17 3.64 11.81
N LEU A 31 -9.87 3.93 11.80
CA LEU A 31 -8.93 3.49 12.82
C LEU A 31 -9.09 4.26 14.13
N GLY A 32 -9.69 5.44 14.09
CA GLY A 32 -10.00 6.26 15.26
C GLY A 32 -9.52 7.69 15.10
N ARG A 33 -9.75 8.44 16.18
CA ARG A 33 -9.39 9.83 16.32
C ARG A 33 -8.13 9.98 17.13
N VAL A 34 -7.23 10.82 16.65
CA VAL A 34 -6.06 11.26 17.41
C VAL A 34 -6.21 12.74 17.73
N GLN A 35 -5.73 13.13 18.91
CA GLN A 35 -5.58 14.52 19.31
C GLN A 35 -4.21 14.74 19.93
N HIS A 36 -3.51 15.79 19.49
CA HIS A 36 -2.26 16.22 20.12
C HIS A 36 -2.52 16.88 21.48
N LEU A 37 -1.73 16.51 22.50
CA LEU A 37 -1.82 17.07 23.84
C LEU A 37 -0.49 17.68 24.30
N PRO A 38 -0.53 18.81 25.04
CA PRO A 38 0.64 19.26 25.80
C PRO A 38 0.85 18.36 27.04
N ALA A 39 2.08 17.98 27.41
CA ALA A 39 3.36 18.23 26.73
C ALA A 39 3.66 17.15 25.67
N ARG A 40 4.48 17.49 24.66
CA ARG A 40 4.95 16.54 23.64
C ARG A 40 5.73 15.38 24.27
N PRO A 41 5.69 14.16 23.72
CA PRO A 41 4.96 13.73 22.52
C PRO A 41 3.55 13.20 22.85
N THR A 42 2.84 13.77 23.82
CA THR A 42 1.59 13.16 24.29
C THR A 42 0.47 13.28 23.25
N ILE A 43 -0.25 12.18 23.04
CA ILE A 43 -1.48 12.14 22.27
C ILE A 43 -2.62 11.57 23.11
N SER A 44 -3.85 11.98 22.83
CA SER A 44 -5.04 11.23 23.20
C SER A 44 -5.61 10.53 21.99
N TYR A 45 -6.11 9.32 22.19
CA TYR A 45 -6.70 8.51 21.15
C TYR A 45 -8.13 8.10 21.53
N THR A 46 -9.04 8.09 20.56
CA THR A 46 -10.40 7.58 20.70
C THR A 46 -10.73 6.63 19.56
N GLY A 47 -11.02 5.37 19.86
CA GLY A 47 -11.39 4.35 18.87
C GLY A 47 -11.07 2.92 19.32
N THR A 48 -11.24 1.95 18.42
CA THR A 48 -11.07 0.51 18.73
C THR A 48 -9.65 0.00 18.51
N TYR A 49 -8.83 0.72 17.75
CA TYR A 49 -7.50 0.30 17.28
C TYR A 49 -6.35 0.95 18.05
N GLY A 50 -6.59 1.51 19.24
CA GLY A 50 -5.61 2.30 20.00
C GLY A 50 -4.30 1.57 20.31
N LYS A 51 -4.33 0.23 20.38
CA LYS A 51 -3.12 -0.61 20.51
C LYS A 51 -2.13 -0.48 19.35
N CYS A 52 -2.57 0.02 18.19
CA CYS A 52 -1.75 0.20 17.00
C CYS A 52 -1.13 1.60 16.94
N PHE A 53 -1.50 2.49 17.87
CA PHE A 53 -1.04 3.87 17.91
C PHE A 53 0.04 4.03 18.96
N ASN A 54 1.07 4.77 18.59
CA ASN A 54 2.11 5.23 19.48
C ASN A 54 2.46 6.68 19.15
N SER A 55 3.23 7.31 20.02
CA SER A 55 3.72 8.68 19.81
C SER A 55 5.19 8.78 20.17
N ALA A 56 5.94 9.49 19.34
CA ALA A 56 7.35 9.75 19.51
C ALA A 56 7.64 11.25 19.33
N VAL A 57 8.85 11.68 19.69
CA VAL A 57 9.35 12.99 19.26
C VAL A 57 10.08 12.84 17.93
N ASP A 58 10.03 13.87 17.10
CA ASP A 58 10.82 13.93 15.87
C ASP A 58 12.33 13.97 16.18
N SER A 59 13.16 13.85 15.15
CA SER A 59 14.62 13.86 15.30
C SER A 59 15.17 15.15 15.91
N SER A 60 14.45 16.26 15.80
CA SER A 60 14.80 17.54 16.44
C SER A 60 14.40 17.60 17.92
N GLY A 61 13.60 16.64 18.40
CA GLY A 61 13.04 16.61 19.75
C GLY A 61 11.95 17.64 19.98
N MET A 62 11.49 18.31 18.93
CA MET A 62 10.58 19.44 19.03
C MET A 62 9.16 19.09 18.61
N ARG A 63 8.90 18.07 17.79
CA ARG A 63 7.56 17.79 17.26
C ARG A 63 7.05 16.43 17.70
N THR A 64 5.73 16.27 17.76
CA THR A 64 5.09 14.98 18.06
C THR A 64 4.90 14.23 16.75
N ILE A 65 5.51 13.05 16.64
CA ILE A 65 5.22 12.09 15.58
C ILE A 65 4.21 11.09 16.10
N ILE A 66 3.10 10.91 15.38
CA ILE A 66 2.16 9.81 15.58
C ILE A 66 2.64 8.64 14.74
N GLU A 67 2.82 7.50 15.39
CA GLU A 67 3.16 6.24 14.73
C GLU A 67 1.94 5.32 14.74
N VAL A 68 1.60 4.77 13.57
CA VAL A 68 0.56 3.75 13.44
C VAL A 68 1.19 2.48 12.89
N ASP A 69 1.07 1.38 13.63
CA ASP A 69 1.42 0.04 13.15
C ASP A 69 0.38 -0.40 12.12
N ILE A 70 0.71 -0.22 10.84
CA ILE A 70 -0.17 -0.55 9.71
C ILE A 70 -0.45 -2.05 9.70
N PHE A 71 0.56 -2.87 9.98
CA PHE A 71 0.42 -4.31 10.00
C PHE A 71 -0.57 -4.76 11.09
N ALA A 72 -0.39 -4.32 12.33
CA ALA A 72 -1.28 -4.66 13.44
C ALA A 72 -2.72 -4.17 13.20
N ALA A 73 -2.89 -2.98 12.62
CA ALA A 73 -4.18 -2.44 12.24
C ALA A 73 -4.87 -3.30 11.16
N MET A 74 -4.15 -3.64 10.09
CA MET A 74 -4.66 -4.47 8.99
C MET A 74 -5.00 -5.89 9.44
N GLN A 75 -4.17 -6.52 10.28
CA GLN A 75 -4.44 -7.85 10.82
C GLN A 75 -5.68 -7.86 11.72
N SER A 76 -5.99 -6.74 12.38
CA SER A 76 -7.18 -6.62 13.24
C SER A 76 -8.44 -6.26 12.43
N ALA A 77 -8.32 -5.42 11.41
CA ALA A 77 -9.46 -4.87 10.66
C ALA A 77 -9.84 -5.71 9.42
N ALA A 78 -8.85 -6.20 8.69
CA ALA A 78 -9.01 -6.72 7.33
C ALA A 78 -7.89 -7.73 6.99
N PRO A 79 -7.78 -8.86 7.72
CA PRO A 79 -6.67 -9.81 7.54
C PRO A 79 -6.66 -10.39 6.12
N GLY A 80 -5.48 -10.43 5.50
CA GLY A 80 -5.29 -10.96 4.14
C GLY A 80 -5.76 -10.03 3.02
N MET A 81 -6.02 -8.75 3.32
CA MET A 81 -6.35 -7.71 2.34
C MET A 81 -5.15 -6.83 2.02
N MET A 82 -5.22 -6.11 0.89
CA MET A 82 -4.27 -5.03 0.57
C MET A 82 -4.76 -3.71 1.14
N LEU A 83 -3.82 -2.86 1.57
CA LEU A 83 -4.12 -1.48 1.92
C LEU A 83 -4.23 -0.66 0.62
N LYS A 84 -5.40 -0.13 0.33
CA LYS A 84 -5.66 0.65 -0.89
C LYS A 84 -5.38 2.14 -0.68
N SER A 85 -5.86 2.71 0.42
CA SER A 85 -5.64 4.11 0.73
C SER A 85 -5.65 4.39 2.24
N ILE A 86 -5.02 5.49 2.61
CA ILE A 86 -5.12 6.10 3.94
C ILE A 86 -5.71 7.50 3.75
N THR A 87 -6.74 7.82 4.54
CA THR A 87 -7.31 9.17 4.61
C THR A 87 -7.09 9.73 6.01
N ILE A 88 -6.53 10.94 6.08
CA ILE A 88 -6.44 11.76 7.28
C ILE A 88 -7.43 12.91 7.12
N GLN A 89 -8.36 13.04 8.06
CA GLN A 89 -9.45 13.99 7.95
C GLN A 89 -9.58 14.86 9.21
N ASP A 90 -9.72 16.17 8.99
CA ASP A 90 -10.09 17.11 10.03
C ASP A 90 -11.48 16.77 10.59
N THR A 91 -11.62 16.77 11.91
CA THR A 91 -12.89 16.37 12.56
C THR A 91 -14.03 17.38 12.40
N GLY A 92 -13.74 18.57 11.87
CA GLY A 92 -14.65 19.72 11.85
C GLY A 92 -14.83 20.38 13.21
N THR A 93 -14.10 19.92 14.24
CA THR A 93 -14.25 20.40 15.63
C THR A 93 -13.01 21.11 16.17
N ASN A 94 -12.02 21.32 15.32
CA ASN A 94 -10.83 22.09 15.66
C ASN A 94 -11.18 23.58 15.72
N VAL A 95 -10.94 24.21 16.88
CA VAL A 95 -11.32 25.60 17.14
C VAL A 95 -10.06 26.45 17.25
N TYR A 96 -9.80 27.27 16.23
CA TYR A 96 -8.78 28.32 16.25
C TYR A 96 -9.47 29.69 16.12
N GLY A 97 -9.99 30.22 17.22
CA GLY A 97 -10.61 31.55 17.21
C GLY A 97 -11.69 31.74 16.13
N ALA A 98 -11.68 32.88 15.44
CA ALA A 98 -12.69 33.27 14.45
C ALA A 98 -12.48 32.69 13.03
N SER A 99 -11.34 32.05 12.77
CA SER A 99 -11.01 31.43 11.48
C SER A 99 -10.20 30.17 11.73
N SER A 100 -10.85 29.01 11.65
CA SER A 100 -10.20 27.70 11.82
C SER A 100 -9.68 27.21 10.47
N PRO A 101 -8.36 27.11 10.25
CA PRO A 101 -7.80 26.49 9.06
C PRO A 101 -7.90 24.96 9.11
N GLY A 102 -8.51 24.34 10.14
CA GLY A 102 -8.49 22.88 10.33
C GLY A 102 -7.16 22.38 10.90
N ALA A 103 -7.01 21.07 11.06
CA ALA A 103 -5.73 20.46 11.43
C ALA A 103 -4.69 20.62 10.31
N ASP A 104 -3.43 20.84 10.67
CA ASP A 104 -2.35 21.11 9.73
C ASP A 104 -1.40 19.91 9.68
N MET A 105 -1.42 19.17 8.58
CA MET A 105 -0.50 18.05 8.35
C MET A 105 0.85 18.55 7.85
N ASP A 106 1.93 18.23 8.55
CA ASP A 106 3.29 18.61 8.16
C ASP A 106 4.11 17.39 7.65
N PHE A 107 3.78 16.18 8.09
CA PHE A 107 4.56 15.00 7.78
C PHE A 107 3.69 13.79 7.47
N PHE A 108 4.07 13.06 6.43
CA PHE A 108 3.50 11.75 6.09
C PHE A 108 4.58 10.83 5.56
N SER A 109 4.77 9.68 6.20
CA SER A 109 5.72 8.67 5.74
C SER A 109 5.21 7.26 6.01
N VAL A 110 5.37 6.37 5.03
CA VAL A 110 5.14 4.93 5.20
C VAL A 110 6.48 4.22 5.17
N GLN A 111 6.83 3.57 6.27
CA GLN A 111 8.04 2.80 6.44
C GLN A 111 7.76 1.31 6.24
N GLY A 112 8.74 0.58 5.70
CA GLY A 112 8.65 -0.86 5.47
C GLY A 112 7.82 -1.28 4.26
N ALA A 113 7.30 -0.33 3.48
CA ALA A 113 6.67 -0.61 2.19
C ALA A 113 7.69 -1.16 1.18
N ASP A 114 7.21 -1.97 0.23
CA ASP A 114 8.03 -2.47 -0.88
C ASP A 114 8.63 -1.32 -1.71
N ALA A 115 9.82 -1.51 -2.27
CA ALA A 115 10.50 -0.47 -3.05
C ALA A 115 9.76 -0.05 -4.32
N SER A 116 8.85 -0.89 -4.83
CA SER A 116 7.97 -0.56 -5.96
C SER A 116 6.70 0.18 -5.55
N ALA A 117 6.44 0.36 -4.25
CA ALA A 117 5.26 1.04 -3.76
C ALA A 117 5.29 2.52 -4.16
N GLN A 118 4.19 2.98 -4.74
CA GLN A 118 3.95 4.35 -5.12
C GLN A 118 2.81 4.92 -4.27
N MET A 119 2.95 6.19 -3.89
CA MET A 119 1.95 6.96 -3.16
C MET A 119 1.46 8.11 -4.02
N ALA A 120 0.14 8.21 -4.18
CA ALA A 120 -0.51 9.33 -4.84
C ALA A 120 -1.32 10.12 -3.81
N PHE A 121 -1.00 11.39 -3.66
CA PHE A 121 -1.60 12.31 -2.71
C PHE A 121 -2.72 13.11 -3.38
N SER A 122 -3.83 13.27 -2.69
CA SER A 122 -4.94 14.11 -3.11
C SER A 122 -5.56 14.83 -1.92
N TYR A 123 -5.97 16.07 -2.15
CA TYR A 123 -6.63 16.89 -1.16
C TYR A 123 -8.10 17.10 -1.54
N ASN A 124 -8.99 17.02 -0.56
CA ASN A 124 -10.38 17.41 -0.70
C ASN A 124 -10.80 18.23 0.52
N GLY A 125 -11.05 19.52 0.34
CA GLY A 125 -11.44 20.39 1.43
C GLY A 125 -11.57 21.86 1.04
N PRO A 126 -11.79 22.76 2.00
CA PRO A 126 -12.10 24.16 1.72
C PRO A 126 -10.88 25.03 1.40
N VAL A 127 -9.65 24.53 1.62
CA VAL A 127 -8.43 25.32 1.40
C VAL A 127 -8.10 25.35 -0.09
N GLY A 128 -8.50 26.43 -0.77
CA GLY A 128 -8.39 26.57 -2.22
C GLY A 128 -6.97 26.44 -2.77
N GLN A 129 -5.94 26.71 -1.96
CA GLN A 129 -4.54 26.50 -2.34
C GLN A 129 -4.23 25.03 -2.66
N HIS A 130 -4.78 24.09 -1.90
CA HIS A 130 -4.45 22.66 -2.03
C HIS A 130 -5.33 21.93 -3.06
N MET A 131 -6.51 22.48 -3.39
CA MET A 131 -7.50 21.84 -4.29
C MET A 131 -6.98 21.50 -5.69
N ASN A 132 -6.00 22.26 -6.18
CA ASN A 132 -5.43 22.06 -7.52
C ASN A 132 -3.93 21.72 -7.48
N GLU A 133 -3.40 21.43 -6.29
CA GLU A 133 -2.00 21.01 -6.17
C GLU A 133 -1.84 19.60 -6.72
N SER A 134 -0.74 19.37 -7.43
CA SER A 134 -0.40 18.04 -7.90
C SER A 134 -0.04 17.13 -6.72
N SER A 135 -0.18 15.82 -6.91
CA SER A 135 0.30 14.84 -5.92
C SER A 135 1.76 15.07 -5.52
N ALA A 136 2.62 15.51 -6.45
CA ALA A 136 4.02 15.78 -6.16
C ALA A 136 4.20 17.04 -5.28
N ALA A 137 3.39 18.07 -5.50
CA ALA A 137 3.40 19.27 -4.67
C ALA A 137 2.91 18.95 -3.24
N LEU A 138 1.83 18.18 -3.10
CA LEU A 138 1.33 17.72 -1.80
C LEU A 138 2.35 16.82 -1.09
N ALA A 139 2.98 15.87 -1.81
CA ALA A 139 4.04 15.04 -1.26
C ALA A 139 5.24 15.86 -0.77
N SER A 140 5.63 16.90 -1.53
CA SER A 140 6.72 17.80 -1.13
C SER A 140 6.41 18.58 0.14
N ARG A 141 5.13 18.98 0.33
CA ARG A 141 4.69 19.66 1.55
C ARG A 141 4.77 18.74 2.77
N LEU A 142 4.52 17.45 2.60
CA LEU A 142 4.45 16.46 3.69
C LEU A 142 5.77 15.69 3.90
N ALA A 143 6.85 16.11 3.25
CA ALA A 143 8.11 15.37 3.22
C ALA A 143 8.93 15.50 4.51
N ALA A 144 8.68 16.53 5.32
CA ALA A 144 9.42 16.80 6.54
C ALA A 144 8.51 17.38 7.62
N ALA A 145 8.66 16.91 8.86
CA ALA A 145 8.03 17.54 10.01
C ALA A 145 8.79 18.84 10.35
N ASP A 146 8.49 19.93 9.65
CA ASP A 146 9.18 21.22 9.78
C ASP A 146 8.24 22.39 10.13
N ALA A 147 6.93 22.20 10.09
CA ALA A 147 5.95 23.19 10.51
C ALA A 147 6.04 23.49 12.01
N ILE A 148 5.67 24.72 12.39
CA ILE A 148 5.63 25.17 13.79
C ILE A 148 4.26 25.75 14.13
N VAL A 149 3.95 25.75 15.43
CA VAL A 149 2.69 26.30 15.95
C VAL A 149 2.56 27.78 15.55
N GLY A 150 1.45 28.12 14.89
CA GLY A 150 1.17 29.49 14.43
C GLY A 150 1.62 29.77 13.00
N ASP A 151 2.15 28.78 12.28
CA ASP A 151 2.37 28.87 10.86
C ASP A 151 1.04 29.17 10.13
N SER A 152 1.11 30.08 9.16
CA SER A 152 -0.08 30.50 8.41
C SER A 152 -0.02 29.95 6.99
N ASN A 153 -1.20 29.68 6.41
CA ASN A 153 -1.34 29.24 5.01
C ASN A 153 -0.73 30.22 3.99
N THR A 154 -0.51 31.48 4.37
CA THR A 154 0.00 32.50 3.46
C THR A 154 1.52 32.44 3.38
N GLY A 155 2.04 31.91 2.27
CA GLY A 155 3.46 32.00 1.92
C GLY A 155 4.34 30.83 2.34
N MET A 156 3.77 29.74 2.85
CA MET A 156 4.52 28.60 3.39
C MET A 156 4.26 27.32 2.58
N SER A 157 5.31 26.56 2.29
CA SER A 157 5.32 25.46 1.32
C SER A 157 5.50 24.08 1.95
N HIS A 158 5.34 23.97 3.27
CA HIS A 158 5.85 22.83 4.05
C HIS A 158 4.80 22.17 4.96
N PHE A 159 3.53 22.49 4.78
CA PHE A 159 2.42 21.75 5.37
C PHE A 159 1.19 21.81 4.47
N VAL A 160 0.21 20.97 4.78
CA VAL A 160 -1.12 20.95 4.18
C VAL A 160 -2.15 21.21 5.27
N SER A 161 -2.83 22.33 5.13
CA SER A 161 -3.92 22.71 6.01
C SER A 161 -5.19 22.01 5.57
N LEU A 162 -5.77 21.17 6.44
CA LEU A 162 -6.91 20.36 6.06
C LEU A 162 -8.16 21.19 5.82
N GLY A 163 -8.33 22.30 6.54
CA GLY A 163 -9.58 23.05 6.53
C GLY A 163 -10.67 22.33 7.32
N LEU A 164 -11.76 23.05 7.62
CA LEU A 164 -12.93 22.47 8.28
C LEU A 164 -13.42 21.23 7.51
N SER A 165 -13.32 20.07 8.16
CA SER A 165 -13.73 18.77 7.61
C SER A 165 -13.01 18.33 6.34
N GLY A 166 -11.92 19.00 5.95
CA GLY A 166 -11.15 18.60 4.78
C GLY A 166 -10.26 17.39 5.07
N ALA A 167 -9.80 16.76 4.01
CA ALA A 167 -9.12 15.49 4.08
C ALA A 167 -7.93 15.42 3.11
N MET A 168 -6.86 14.83 3.60
CA MET A 168 -5.75 14.34 2.80
C MET A 168 -5.93 12.85 2.57
N ARG A 169 -5.93 12.42 1.31
CA ARG A 169 -5.99 11.01 0.94
C ARG A 169 -4.73 10.60 0.20
N VAL A 170 -4.16 9.47 0.62
CA VAL A 170 -3.00 8.84 0.01
C VAL A 170 -3.41 7.48 -0.55
N ASP A 171 -3.43 7.36 -1.87
CA ASP A 171 -3.69 6.11 -2.59
C ASP A 171 -2.38 5.37 -2.86
N PHE A 172 -2.39 4.06 -2.66
CA PHE A 172 -1.23 3.20 -2.86
C PHE A 172 -1.35 2.40 -4.15
N SER A 173 -0.23 2.18 -4.81
CA SER A 173 -0.10 1.18 -5.87
C SER A 173 1.28 0.53 -5.81
N SER A 174 1.40 -0.70 -6.29
CA SER A 174 2.67 -1.43 -6.31
C SER A 174 2.75 -2.29 -7.57
N MET A 175 3.98 -2.55 -8.03
CA MET A 175 4.22 -3.45 -9.15
C MET A 175 4.53 -4.85 -8.63
N ILE A 176 3.78 -5.85 -9.09
CA ILE A 176 4.14 -7.25 -8.85
C ILE A 176 4.69 -7.83 -10.15
N GLY A 177 5.89 -8.41 -10.07
CA GLY A 177 6.48 -9.16 -11.18
C GLY A 177 5.78 -10.49 -11.36
N ILE A 178 5.21 -10.72 -12.54
CA ILE A 178 4.72 -12.03 -12.96
C ILE A 178 5.93 -12.76 -13.54
N PRO A 179 6.33 -13.94 -12.99
CA PRO A 179 7.44 -14.67 -13.54
C PRO A 179 7.16 -15.00 -15.01
N PRO A 180 8.16 -14.91 -15.89
CA PRO A 180 7.99 -15.30 -17.29
C PRO A 180 7.52 -16.75 -17.35
N SER A 181 6.56 -17.02 -18.22
CA SER A 181 6.08 -18.38 -18.53
C SER A 181 7.15 -19.15 -19.31
N GLY A 182 8.23 -19.52 -18.62
CA GLY A 182 9.33 -20.28 -19.21
C GLY A 182 8.97 -21.76 -19.36
N SER A 183 8.46 -22.16 -20.53
CA SER A 183 8.84 -23.47 -21.08
C SER A 183 10.00 -23.25 -22.05
N GLY A 184 11.21 -23.19 -21.51
CA GLY A 184 12.42 -23.31 -22.31
C GLY A 184 12.40 -24.68 -22.99
N GLY A 185 12.04 -24.72 -24.27
CA GLY A 185 12.17 -25.91 -25.09
C GLY A 185 13.65 -26.15 -25.36
N GLU A 186 14.16 -27.30 -24.91
CA GLU A 186 15.47 -27.82 -25.27
C GLU A 186 15.55 -27.96 -26.80
N GLY A 187 16.25 -27.03 -27.44
CA GLY A 187 16.58 -27.09 -28.86
C GLY A 187 17.56 -28.22 -29.12
N SER A 188 17.05 -29.41 -29.43
CA SER A 188 17.85 -30.52 -29.97
C SER A 188 18.45 -30.10 -31.31
N SER A 189 19.78 -29.98 -31.35
CA SER A 189 20.54 -29.65 -32.55
C SER A 189 20.62 -30.86 -33.49
N GLY A 190 19.66 -30.97 -34.41
CA GLY A 190 19.77 -31.87 -35.56
C GLY A 190 20.62 -31.25 -36.66
N PRO A 191 21.45 -32.02 -37.39
CA PRO A 191 22.25 -31.47 -38.49
C PRO A 191 21.39 -31.38 -39.75
N GLY A 192 21.29 -30.21 -40.36
CA GLY A 192 20.92 -30.13 -41.78
C GLY A 192 20.11 -28.91 -42.23
N SER A 193 20.68 -28.26 -43.25
CA SER A 193 20.01 -27.53 -44.34
C SER A 193 19.62 -26.06 -44.13
N SER A 194 20.59 -25.19 -44.45
CA SER A 194 20.48 -23.97 -45.27
C SER A 194 19.12 -23.24 -45.39
N ASN A 195 19.00 -22.11 -44.68
CA ASN A 195 18.84 -20.74 -45.23
C ASN A 195 18.63 -19.75 -44.08
N GLY A 196 19.66 -18.99 -43.74
CA GLY A 196 19.64 -18.01 -42.66
C GLY A 196 19.16 -16.64 -43.13
N GLY A 197 17.97 -16.25 -42.69
CA GLY A 197 17.53 -14.87 -42.54
C GLY A 197 16.89 -14.77 -41.17
N GLY A 198 17.60 -14.16 -40.22
CA GLY A 198 17.33 -14.26 -38.79
C GLY A 198 16.04 -13.56 -38.37
N ASP A 199 15.20 -14.30 -37.66
CA ASP A 199 14.21 -13.72 -36.75
C ASP A 199 14.77 -13.85 -35.34
N SER A 200 15.12 -12.70 -34.77
CA SER A 200 15.63 -12.58 -33.41
C SER A 200 14.58 -13.06 -32.42
N GLY A 201 14.92 -14.12 -31.69
CA GLY A 201 14.10 -14.67 -30.62
C GLY A 201 13.82 -13.61 -29.55
N GLY A 202 12.55 -13.25 -29.41
CA GLY A 202 12.04 -12.52 -28.25
C GLY A 202 11.88 -13.50 -27.09
N GLY A 203 12.86 -13.51 -26.17
CA GLY A 203 12.72 -14.15 -24.87
C GLY A 203 11.55 -13.54 -24.11
N GLY A 204 10.73 -14.39 -23.49
CA GLY A 204 9.61 -13.96 -22.67
C GLY A 204 10.13 -13.16 -21.48
N GLU A 205 10.05 -11.83 -21.56
CA GLU A 205 10.20 -10.95 -20.42
C GLU A 205 8.97 -11.14 -19.52
N GLY A 206 9.20 -11.40 -18.23
CA GLY A 206 8.12 -11.45 -17.25
C GLY A 206 7.42 -10.10 -17.21
N SER A 207 6.08 -10.09 -17.34
CA SER A 207 5.33 -8.85 -17.31
C SER A 207 5.14 -8.37 -15.87
N THR A 208 5.40 -7.10 -15.62
CA THR A 208 5.06 -6.43 -14.36
C THR A 208 3.65 -5.87 -14.45
N GLN A 209 2.77 -6.23 -13.53
CA GLN A 209 1.43 -5.65 -13.46
C GLN A 209 1.33 -4.66 -12.29
N LEU A 210 0.74 -3.50 -12.55
CA LEU A 210 0.38 -2.53 -11.52
C LEU A 210 -0.86 -3.04 -10.77
N ILE A 211 -0.75 -3.14 -9.46
CA ILE A 211 -1.86 -3.45 -8.56
C ILE A 211 -2.21 -2.18 -7.78
N GLN A 212 -3.51 -1.90 -7.70
CA GLN A 212 -4.05 -0.81 -6.89
C GLN A 212 -4.11 -1.28 -5.43
N GLY A 213 -3.14 -0.84 -4.65
CA GLY A 213 -2.96 -1.19 -3.25
C GLY A 213 -1.54 -1.65 -2.90
N LEU A 214 -1.31 -1.79 -1.60
CA LEU A 214 -0.06 -2.17 -0.98
C LEU A 214 -0.27 -3.48 -0.21
N LEU A 215 0.59 -4.47 -0.49
CA LEU A 215 0.68 -5.67 0.34
C LEU A 215 1.31 -5.29 1.67
N VAL A 216 0.59 -5.52 2.76
CA VAL A 216 1.03 -5.13 4.10
C VAL A 216 1.83 -6.27 4.74
N THR A 217 3.07 -5.99 5.10
CA THR A 217 4.01 -6.93 5.73
C THR A 217 4.31 -6.52 7.17
N GLU A 218 4.84 -7.45 7.95
CA GLU A 218 5.25 -7.19 9.33
C GLU A 218 6.31 -6.07 9.38
N GLY A 219 6.15 -5.15 10.33
CA GLY A 219 7.04 -4.00 10.51
C GLY A 219 6.65 -2.75 9.72
N MET A 220 5.61 -2.82 8.87
CA MET A 220 5.10 -1.64 8.18
C MET A 220 4.45 -0.63 9.14
N ARG A 221 4.86 0.63 9.02
CA ARG A 221 4.42 1.71 9.92
C ARG A 221 4.10 2.97 9.15
N LEU A 222 3.09 3.68 9.60
CA LEU A 222 2.78 5.05 9.20
C LEU A 222 3.35 5.99 10.25
N SER A 223 4.02 7.04 9.80
CA SER A 223 4.43 8.17 10.64
C SER A 223 3.75 9.43 10.13
N LEU A 224 3.08 10.13 11.04
CA LEU A 224 2.39 11.39 10.80
C LEU A 224 2.89 12.44 11.78
N SER A 225 2.85 13.70 11.40
CA SER A 225 2.96 14.82 12.35
C SER A 225 1.97 15.90 11.95
N GLU A 226 1.70 16.77 12.93
CA GLU A 226 0.93 17.99 12.74
C GLU A 226 1.62 19.17 13.42
N ALA A 227 1.41 20.35 12.85
CA ALA A 227 2.07 21.58 13.30
C ALA A 227 1.51 22.10 14.64
N GLY A 228 0.21 21.87 14.91
CA GLY A 228 -0.50 22.50 16.02
C GLY A 228 -0.63 21.66 17.29
N ALA A 229 -0.92 22.35 18.40
CA ALA A 229 -1.25 21.74 19.68
C ALA A 229 -2.77 21.69 19.86
N GLY A 230 -3.31 20.53 20.22
CA GLY A 230 -4.74 20.36 20.48
C GLY A 230 -5.58 20.00 19.26
N GLU A 231 -4.98 19.90 18.07
CA GLU A 231 -5.66 19.53 16.84
C GLU A 231 -6.14 18.08 16.90
N ARG A 232 -7.26 17.81 16.22
CA ARG A 232 -7.89 16.49 16.17
C ARG A 232 -8.15 16.06 14.73
N PHE A 233 -7.83 14.82 14.43
CA PHE A 233 -8.08 14.23 13.12
C PHE A 233 -8.47 12.77 13.24
N ASP A 234 -9.22 12.30 12.25
CA ASP A 234 -9.62 10.91 12.10
C ASP A 234 -8.74 10.24 11.04
N ILE A 235 -8.30 9.00 11.31
CA ILE A 235 -7.54 8.19 10.36
C ILE A 235 -8.41 7.05 9.85
N THR A 236 -8.52 6.93 8.52
CA THR A 236 -9.32 5.91 7.88
C THR A 236 -8.49 5.10 6.89
N PHE A 237 -8.61 3.78 6.94
CA PHE A 237 -8.01 2.87 5.96
C PHE A 237 -9.08 2.35 5.01
N GLU A 238 -8.75 2.33 3.73
CA GLU A 238 -9.49 1.58 2.72
C GLU A 238 -8.68 0.36 2.29
N PHE A 239 -9.33 -0.79 2.19
CA PHE A 239 -8.70 -2.05 1.81
C PHE A 239 -9.39 -2.67 0.60
N ALA A 240 -8.63 -3.49 -0.12
CA ALA A 240 -9.09 -4.21 -1.31
C ALA A 240 -8.68 -5.67 -1.23
N ALA A 241 -9.45 -6.53 -1.91
CA ALA A 241 -9.11 -7.94 -2.07
C ALA A 241 -7.73 -8.08 -2.72
N VAL A 242 -6.88 -8.95 -2.17
CA VAL A 242 -5.69 -9.41 -2.89
C VAL A 242 -6.19 -10.18 -4.12
N PRO A 243 -5.75 -9.83 -5.34
CA PRO A 243 -6.08 -10.61 -6.53
C PRO A 243 -5.73 -12.08 -6.29
N ALA A 244 -6.69 -12.98 -6.47
CA ALA A 244 -6.50 -14.39 -6.14
C ALA A 244 -5.23 -14.93 -6.83
N PRO A 245 -4.38 -15.72 -6.15
CA PRO A 245 -3.23 -16.38 -6.79
C PRO A 245 -3.65 -17.17 -8.03
N GLY A 246 -4.87 -17.74 -8.01
CA GLY A 246 -5.49 -18.42 -9.15
C GLY A 246 -5.96 -17.51 -10.28
N ALA A 247 -6.30 -16.23 -10.04
CA ALA A 247 -6.61 -15.28 -11.12
C ALA A 247 -5.33 -14.83 -11.84
N LEU A 248 -4.23 -14.67 -11.09
CA LEU A 248 -2.89 -14.49 -11.65
C LEU A 248 -2.46 -15.73 -12.48
N ALA A 249 -2.79 -16.93 -12.02
CA ALA A 249 -2.52 -18.17 -12.76
C ALA A 249 -3.47 -18.41 -13.96
N LEU A 250 -4.76 -18.07 -13.86
CA LEU A 250 -5.77 -18.27 -14.90
C LEU A 250 -5.64 -17.28 -16.06
N LEU A 251 -5.19 -16.05 -15.79
CA LEU A 251 -4.76 -15.13 -16.85
C LEU A 251 -3.51 -15.65 -17.60
N GLY A 252 -2.65 -16.42 -16.93
CA GLY A 252 -1.57 -17.16 -17.57
C GLY A 252 -2.03 -18.42 -18.34
N LEU A 253 -3.13 -19.05 -17.91
CA LEU A 253 -3.66 -20.29 -18.52
C LEU A 253 -4.69 -20.06 -19.64
N SER A 254 -5.35 -18.90 -19.72
CA SER A 254 -6.32 -18.59 -20.78
C SER A 254 -5.68 -18.50 -22.17
N GLY A 255 -4.35 -18.35 -22.26
CA GLY A 255 -3.57 -18.50 -23.50
C GLY A 255 -3.35 -19.96 -23.93
N LEU A 256 -3.64 -20.96 -23.09
CA LEU A 256 -3.31 -22.38 -23.33
C LEU A 256 -4.48 -23.26 -23.80
N VAL A 257 -5.71 -22.74 -23.91
CA VAL A 257 -6.90 -23.57 -24.23
C VAL A 257 -7.09 -23.78 -25.75
N GLY A 258 -6.26 -23.19 -26.61
CA GLY A 258 -6.42 -23.23 -28.07
C GLY A 258 -5.98 -24.51 -28.79
N CYS A 259 -5.23 -25.43 -28.17
CA CYS A 259 -4.66 -26.57 -28.89
C CYS A 259 -5.04 -27.91 -28.26
N THR A 260 -6.26 -28.37 -28.53
CA THR A 260 -6.58 -29.80 -28.36
C THR A 260 -7.15 -30.43 -29.62
N ARG A 261 -6.59 -31.61 -29.94
CA ARG A 261 -6.97 -32.66 -30.92
C ARG A 261 -6.48 -32.44 -32.36
N ARG A 262 -5.84 -33.43 -33.00
CA ARG A 262 -6.07 -34.89 -32.94
C ARG A 262 -4.78 -35.71 -32.92
N ARG A 263 -4.88 -36.83 -32.20
CA ARG A 263 -3.90 -37.92 -32.04
C ARG A 263 -3.80 -38.81 -33.32
N PRO A 264 -2.80 -39.70 -33.38
CA PRO A 264 -2.11 -40.15 -34.59
C PRO A 264 -2.65 -41.46 -35.19
N ARG A 265 -2.28 -41.71 -36.44
CA ARG A 265 -1.78 -43.00 -36.93
C ARG A 265 -0.58 -42.76 -37.82
#